data_AF-A0A323TAH6-F1
#
_entry.id   AF-A0A323TAH6-F1
#
_cell.length_a   1.000
_cell.length_b   1.000
_cell.length_c   1.000
_cell.angle_alpha   90.00
_cell.angle_beta   90.00
_cell.angle_gamma   90.00
#
_symmetry.space_group_name_H-M   'P 1'
#
loop_
_entity.id
_entity.type
_entity.pdbx_description
1 polymer ?
#
loop_
_entity_poly.entity_id
_entity_poly.type
_entity_poly.pdbx_seq_one_letter_code
_entity_poly.pdbx_strand_id
1 'polypeptide(L)'
;MNPIVINWIMFILVTGYALYLFASLVKTRMEYIKLGKKPEFILSMKERKEAMMTMVFGQKKLLKDKKSGIIHVMFFYGFLLVQFSAIDVIWKG
;
A
#
# COMPACT_ATOMS: atom_id res chain seq x y z
N MET A 1 13.57 17.57 33.21
CA MET A 1 13.13 16.20 32.88
C MET A 1 14.27 15.48 32.17
N ASN A 2 14.48 14.19 32.43
CA ASN A 2 15.48 13.38 31.73
C ASN A 2 15.13 13.32 30.22
N PRO A 3 16.08 13.54 29.29
CA PRO A 3 15.86 13.45 27.84
C PRO A 3 15.14 12.17 27.39
N ILE A 4 15.39 11.04 28.06
CA ILE A 4 14.74 9.75 27.75
C ILE A 4 13.23 9.82 27.98
N VAL A 5 12.80 10.45 29.08
CA VAL A 5 11.38 10.59 29.42
C VAL A 5 10.66 11.48 28.40
N ILE A 6 11.33 12.54 27.94
CA ILE A 6 10.80 13.44 26.91
C ILE A 6 10.60 12.67 25.59
N ASN A 7 11.56 11.83 25.19
CA ASN A 7 11.45 11.01 23.99
C ASN A 7 10.28 10.04 24.04
N TRP A 8 10.06 9.37 25.18
CA TRP A 8 8.92 8.46 25.36
C TRP A 8 7.57 9.19 25.26
N ILE A 9 7.45 10.37 25.88
CA ILE A 9 6.23 11.17 25.81
C ILE A 9 5.97 11.61 24.36
N MET A 10 7.00 12.11 23.67
CA MET A 10 6.87 12.50 22.26
C MET A 10 6.50 11.31 21.38
N PHE A 11 7.12 10.14 21.59
CA PHE A 11 6.82 8.92 20.85
C PHE A 11 5.36 8.50 21.00
N ILE A 12 4.84 8.47 22.24
CA ILE A 12 3.45 8.10 22.51
C ILE A 12 2.49 9.12 21.90
N LEU A 13 2.78 10.42 22.02
CA LEU A 13 1.94 11.47 21.45
C LEU A 13 1.86 11.39 19.92
N VAL A 14 3.01 11.29 19.25
CA VAL A 14 3.07 11.21 17.79
C VAL A 14 2.39 9.92 17.29
N THR A 15 2.69 8.79 17.94
CA THR A 15 2.09 7.49 17.57
C THR A 15 0.59 7.48 17.80
N GLY A 16 0.12 7.96 18.96
CA GLY A 16 -1.29 8.06 19.29
C GLY A 16 -2.04 8.97 18.31
N TYR A 17 -1.46 10.11 17.95
CA TYR A 17 -2.04 11.02 16.97
C TYR A 17 -2.10 10.39 15.57
N ALA A 18 -1.05 9.71 15.13
CA ALA A 18 -1.02 9.00 13.86
C ALA A 18 -2.10 7.90 13.79
N LEU A 19 -2.26 7.12 14.86
CA LEU A 19 -3.30 6.08 14.96
C LEU A 19 -4.70 6.69 14.92
N TYR A 20 -4.92 7.81 15.62
CA TYR A 20 -6.20 8.53 15.59
C TYR A 20 -6.55 9.01 14.16
N LEU A 21 -5.61 9.66 13.48
CA LEU A 21 -5.82 10.14 12.11
C LEU A 21 -6.08 8.98 11.15
N PHE A 22 -5.31 7.90 11.26
CA PHE A 22 -5.49 6.70 10.45
C PHE A 22 -6.88 6.08 10.66
N ALA A 23 -7.31 5.88 11.91
CA ALA A 23 -8.62 5.34 12.23
C ALA A 23 -9.76 6.23 11.68
N SER A 24 -9.62 7.56 11.81
CA SER A 24 -10.59 8.54 11.28
C SER A 24 -10.70 8.47 9.75
N LEU A 25 -9.55 8.37 9.06
CA LEU A 25 -9.51 8.23 7.61
C LEU A 25 -10.16 6.91 7.16
N VAL A 26 -9.83 5.79 7.81
CA VAL A 26 -10.41 4.48 7.49
C VAL A 26 -11.92 4.50 7.70
N LYS A 27 -12.40 5.04 8.83
CA LYS A 27 -13.84 5.20 9.09
C LYS A 27 -14.54 5.96 7.97
N THR A 28 -13.99 7.12 7.60
CA THR A 28 -14.51 7.95 6.52
C THR A 28 -14.56 7.19 5.18
N ARG A 29 -13.50 6.45 4.84
CA ARG A 29 -13.46 5.65 3.61
C ARG A 29 -14.49 4.52 3.62
N MET A 30 -14.67 3.84 4.75
CA MET A 30 -15.70 2.80 4.88
C MET A 30 -17.11 3.38 4.68
N GLU A 31 -17.39 4.54 5.25
CA GLU A 31 -18.68 5.23 5.06
C GLU A 31 -18.92 5.55 3.59
N TYR A 32 -17.93 6.11 2.88
CA TYR A 32 -18.04 6.36 1.44
C TYR A 32 -18.24 5.10 0.60
N ILE A 33 -17.56 3.99 0.93
CA ILE A 33 -17.74 2.71 0.22
C ILE A 33 -19.17 2.20 0.41
N LYS A 34 -19.74 2.32 1.62
CA LYS A 34 -21.11 1.89 1.91
C LYS A 34 -22.18 2.70 1.16
N LEU A 35 -21.88 3.94 0.78
CA LEU A 35 -22.76 4.76 -0.07
C LEU A 35 -22.74 4.34 -1.56
N GLY A 36 -21.76 3.52 -1.97
CA GLY A 36 -21.62 3.04 -3.34
C GLY A 36 -22.62 1.94 -3.72
N LYS A 37 -22.84 1.77 -5.03
CA LYS A 37 -23.59 0.64 -5.57
C LYS A 37 -22.71 -0.61 -5.67
N LYS A 38 -23.32 -1.79 -5.54
CA LYS A 38 -22.64 -3.06 -5.79
C LYS A 38 -22.10 -3.07 -7.24
N PRO A 39 -20.86 -3.50 -7.48
CA PRO A 39 -20.35 -3.58 -8.84
C PRO A 39 -21.05 -4.71 -9.59
N GLU A 40 -21.46 -4.45 -10.83
CA GLU A 40 -21.93 -5.49 -11.73
C GLU A 40 -20.73 -6.29 -12.25
N PHE A 41 -20.51 -7.47 -11.67
CA PHE A 41 -19.43 -8.36 -12.08
C PHE A 41 -19.96 -9.44 -13.02
N ILE A 42 -19.99 -9.14 -14.33
CA ILE A 42 -20.20 -10.15 -15.36
C ILE A 42 -18.99 -10.10 -16.31
N LEU A 43 -17.96 -10.87 -15.98
CA LEU A 43 -16.82 -11.12 -16.85
C LEU A 43 -16.68 -12.63 -17.02
N SER A 44 -16.73 -13.09 -18.27
CA SER A 44 -16.41 -14.45 -18.66
C SER A 44 -14.98 -14.82 -18.26
N MET A 45 -14.66 -16.11 -18.20
CA MET A 45 -13.31 -16.56 -17.83
C MET A 45 -12.22 -15.98 -18.75
N LYS A 46 -12.53 -15.77 -20.03
CA LYS A 46 -11.63 -15.14 -21.00
C LYS A 46 -11.37 -13.67 -20.64
N GLU A 47 -12.43 -12.90 -20.40
CA GLU A 47 -12.34 -11.48 -20.04
C GLU A 47 -11.64 -11.28 -18.68
N ARG A 48 -11.81 -12.21 -17.73
CA ARG A 48 -11.08 -12.19 -16.45
C ARG A 48 -9.57 -12.35 -16.65
N LYS A 49 -9.15 -13.28 -17.50
CA LYS A 49 -7.72 -13.52 -17.77
C LYS A 49 -7.09 -12.30 -18.46
N GLU A 50 -7.79 -11.71 -19.42
CA GLU A 50 -7.36 -10.50 -20.11
C GLU A 50 -7.31 -9.28 -19.18
N ALA A 51 -8.33 -9.12 -18.33
CA ALA A 51 -8.37 -8.07 -17.31
C ALA A 51 -7.24 -8.25 -16.28
N MET A 52 -6.95 -9.48 -15.85
CA MET A 52 -5.82 -9.77 -14.96
C MET A 52 -4.51 -9.40 -15.63
N MET A 53 -4.28 -9.85 -16.86
CA MET A 53 -3.04 -9.54 -17.59
C MET A 53 -2.86 -8.02 -17.76
N THR A 54 -3.92 -7.31 -18.13
CA THR A 54 -3.86 -5.87 -18.38
C THR A 54 -3.74 -5.03 -17.10
N MET A 55 -4.49 -5.39 -16.06
CA MET A 55 -4.60 -4.56 -14.84
C MET A 55 -3.58 -4.94 -13.77
N VAL A 56 -3.27 -6.24 -13.62
CA VAL A 56 -2.33 -6.74 -12.60
C VAL A 56 -0.92 -6.71 -13.16
N PHE A 57 -0.65 -7.46 -14.24
CA PHE A 57 0.70 -7.52 -14.81
C PHE A 57 1.06 -6.24 -15.57
N GLY A 58 0.12 -5.69 -16.35
CA GLY A 58 0.32 -4.42 -17.05
C GLY A 58 0.29 -3.19 -16.15
N GLN A 59 -0.08 -3.33 -14.87
CA GLN A 59 -0.18 -2.24 -13.89
C GLN A 59 -0.94 -0.99 -14.40
N LYS A 60 -1.87 -1.16 -15.35
CA LYS A 60 -2.48 -0.07 -16.12
C LYS A 60 -3.18 0.97 -15.24
N LYS A 61 -3.77 0.55 -14.10
CA LYS A 61 -4.43 1.45 -13.16
C LYS A 61 -3.44 2.30 -12.35
N LEU A 62 -2.33 1.70 -11.97
CA LEU A 62 -1.26 2.34 -11.19
C LEU A 62 -0.48 3.35 -12.05
N LEU A 63 -0.11 2.93 -13.27
CA LEU A 63 0.66 3.76 -14.21
C LEU A 63 -0.19 4.84 -14.90
N LYS A 64 -1.50 4.90 -14.61
CA LYS A 64 -2.41 5.91 -15.15
C LYS A 64 -1.98 7.32 -14.75
N ASP A 65 -1.56 7.50 -13.50
CA ASP A 65 -0.93 8.74 -13.04
C ASP A 65 0.58 8.58 -13.14
N LYS A 66 1.22 9.37 -14.01
CA LYS A 66 2.66 9.30 -14.25
C LYS A 66 3.47 9.52 -12.98
N LYS A 67 3.06 10.45 -12.10
CA LYS A 67 3.82 10.75 -10.87
C LYS A 67 3.74 9.57 -9.90
N SER A 68 2.52 9.09 -9.64
CA SER A 68 2.30 7.93 -8.78
C SER A 68 2.94 6.66 -9.33
N GLY A 69 2.89 6.46 -10.65
CA GLY A 69 3.48 5.30 -11.32
C GLY A 69 5.01 5.26 -11.18
N ILE A 70 5.69 6.39 -11.40
CA ILE A 70 7.16 6.47 -11.22
C ILE A 70 7.54 6.16 -9.77
N ILE A 71 6.86 6.78 -8.80
CA ILE A 71 7.11 6.54 -7.38
C ILE A 71 6.94 5.05 -7.05
N HIS A 72 5.88 4.42 -7.55
CA HIS A 72 5.65 2.99 -7.30
C HIS A 72 6.73 2.10 -7.90
N VAL A 73 7.17 2.36 -9.13
CA VAL A 73 8.26 1.59 -9.76
C VAL A 73 9.56 1.73 -8.97
N MET A 74 9.89 2.93 -8.49
CA MET A 74 11.08 3.14 -7.64
C MET A 74 11.00 2.35 -6.32
N PHE A 75 9.85 2.38 -5.64
CA PHE A 75 9.64 1.59 -4.42
C PHE A 75 9.73 0.09 -4.70
N PHE A 76 9.13 -0.37 -5.80
CA PHE A 76 9.17 -1.79 -6.17
C PHE A 76 10.59 -2.24 -6.48
N TYR A 77 11.38 -1.41 -7.16
CA TYR A 77 12.80 -1.67 -7.40
C TYR A 77 13.58 -1.81 -6.09
N GLY A 78 13.39 -0.87 -5.16
CA GLY A 78 14.03 -0.93 -3.84
C GLY A 78 13.62 -2.18 -3.05
N PHE A 79 12.33 -2.54 -3.08
CA PHE A 79 11.83 -3.76 -2.47
C PHE A 79 12.47 -5.00 -3.07
N LEU A 80 12.50 -5.14 -4.41
CA LEU A 80 13.14 -6.27 -5.07
C LEU A 80 14.61 -6.41 -4.71
N LEU A 81 15.34 -5.30 -4.66
CA LEU A 81 16.75 -5.29 -4.25
C LEU A 81 16.90 -5.89 -2.84
N VAL A 82 16.12 -5.40 -1.86
CA VAL A 82 16.15 -5.92 -0.49
C VAL A 82 15.76 -7.40 -0.43
N GLN A 83 14.76 -7.83 -1.22
CA GLN A 83 14.35 -9.23 -1.27
C GLN A 83 15.44 -10.12 -1.86
N PHE A 84 16.15 -9.70 -2.92
CA PHE A 84 17.27 -10.46 -3.47
C PHE A 84 18.41 -10.56 -2.46
N SER A 85 18.72 -9.49 -1.73
CA SER A 85 19.70 -9.54 -0.64
C SER A 85 19.28 -10.50 0.47
N ALA A 86 18.00 -10.49 0.87
CA ALA A 86 17.49 -11.41 1.89
C ALA A 86 17.54 -12.88 1.43
N ILE A 87 17.22 -13.16 0.16
CA ILE A 87 17.34 -14.50 -0.43
C ILE A 87 18.81 -14.93 -0.47
N ASP A 88 19.73 -14.04 -0.82
CA ASP A 88 21.18 -14.33 -0.85
C ASP A 88 21.70 -14.70 0.55
N VAL A 89 21.27 -13.97 1.58
CA VAL A 89 21.57 -14.30 2.99
C VAL A 89 21.01 -15.66 3.36
N ILE A 90 19.73 -15.95 3.06
CA ILE A 90 19.12 -17.26 3.36
C ILE A 90 19.85 -18.40 2.64
N TRP A 91 20.31 -18.18 1.40
CA TRP A 91 20.99 -19.20 0.61
C TRP A 91 22.43 -19.44 1.07
N LYS A 92 23.15 -18.39 1.48
CA LYS A 92 24.56 -18.46 1.90
C LYS A 92 24.74 -18.73 3.40
N GLY A 93 23.71 -18.49 4.22
CA GLY A 93 23.75 -18.59 5.68
C GLY A 93 24.01 -17.25 6.34
#